data_AF-A0A941WR99-F1
#
_entry.id   AF-A0A941WR99-F1
#
_cell.length_a   1.000
_cell.length_b   1.000
_cell.length_c   1.000
_cell.angle_alpha   90.00
_cell.angle_beta   90.00
_cell.angle_gamma   90.00
#
_symmetry.space_group_name_H-M   'P 1'
#
loop_
_entity.id
_entity.type
_entity.pdbx_description
1 polymer ?
#
loop_
_entity_poly.entity_id
_entity_poly.type
_entity_poly.pdbx_seq_one_letter_code
_entity_poly.pdbx_strand_id
1 'polypeptide(L)'
;ETADHYIERMCQLLPRYREARVATSDYTEQTLILGRGATRLSARELWRELAAERSHGRDRHQMPGAQRRTPLSAALTEEQYAALDRLRRQK
;
A
#
# COMPACT_ATOMS: atom_id res chain seq x y z
N GLU A 1 -12.33 11.79 -25.26
CA GLU A 1 -12.93 11.20 -24.05
C GLU A 1 -12.43 12.02 -22.86
N THR A 2 -13.31 12.44 -21.95
CA THR A 2 -12.92 13.13 -20.70
C THR A 2 -12.81 12.11 -19.56
N ALA A 3 -12.07 12.44 -18.50
CA ALA A 3 -11.96 11.57 -17.31
C ALA A 3 -13.34 11.23 -16.75
N ASP A 4 -14.21 12.23 -16.73
CA ASP A 4 -15.61 12.18 -16.32
C ASP A 4 -16.36 11.10 -17.09
N HIS A 5 -16.43 11.22 -18.43
CA HIS A 5 -17.08 10.26 -19.32
C HIS A 5 -16.59 8.81 -19.12
N TYR A 6 -15.29 8.65 -18.90
CA TYR A 6 -14.70 7.34 -18.64
C TYR A 6 -15.18 6.78 -17.30
N ILE A 7 -15.11 7.58 -16.23
CA ILE A 7 -15.54 7.20 -14.89
C ILE A 7 -17.03 6.84 -14.89
N GLU A 8 -17.87 7.59 -15.61
CA GLU A 8 -19.30 7.27 -15.68
C GLU A 8 -19.56 5.90 -16.27
N ARG A 9 -18.89 5.60 -17.39
CA ARG A 9 -19.02 4.32 -18.08
C ARG A 9 -18.58 3.19 -17.15
N MET A 10 -17.47 3.38 -16.45
CA MET A 10 -16.96 2.40 -15.49
C MET A 10 -17.90 2.18 -14.31
N CYS A 11 -18.48 3.24 -13.74
CA CYS A 11 -19.46 3.13 -12.67
C CYS A 11 -20.73 2.38 -13.10
N GLN A 12 -21.16 2.52 -14.36
CA GLN A 12 -22.30 1.76 -14.90
C GLN A 12 -22.01 0.27 -15.08
N LEU A 13 -20.76 -0.07 -15.42
CA LEU A 13 -20.33 -1.45 -15.64
C LEU A 13 -20.07 -2.20 -14.34
N LEU A 14 -19.88 -1.49 -13.23
CA LEU A 14 -19.66 -2.10 -11.93
C LEU A 14 -20.95 -2.79 -11.42
N PRO A 15 -20.85 -4.05 -10.96
CA PRO A 15 -21.99 -4.73 -10.36
C PRO A 15 -22.50 -4.00 -9.13
N ARG A 16 -23.83 -3.96 -8.92
CA ARG A 16 -24.49 -3.26 -7.80
C ARG A 16 -24.07 -3.73 -6.41
N TYR A 17 -23.52 -4.94 -6.27
CA TYR A 17 -23.02 -5.46 -4.99
C TYR A 17 -21.62 -4.98 -4.63
N ARG A 18 -20.93 -4.27 -5.54
CA ARG A 18 -19.63 -3.64 -5.28
C ARG A 18 -19.83 -2.16 -5.02
N GLU A 19 -19.27 -1.69 -3.91
CA GLU A 19 -19.21 -0.26 -3.65
C GLU A 19 -18.23 0.40 -4.61
N ALA A 20 -18.71 1.44 -5.30
CA ALA A 20 -17.90 2.28 -6.16
C ALA A 20 -17.68 3.63 -5.47
N ARG A 21 -16.43 4.09 -5.37
CA ARG A 21 -16.07 5.39 -4.81
C ARG A 21 -15.27 6.19 -5.85
N VAL A 22 -15.63 7.46 -6.07
CA VAL A 22 -14.96 8.35 -7.03
C VAL A 22 -14.30 9.50 -6.28
N ALA A 23 -12.99 9.63 -6.42
CA ALA A 23 -12.22 10.70 -5.81
C ALA A 23 -12.09 11.89 -6.78
N THR A 24 -12.78 13.00 -6.50
CA THR A 24 -12.67 14.22 -7.29
C THR A 24 -12.82 15.47 -6.43
N SER A 25 -12.12 16.54 -6.80
CA SER A 25 -12.25 17.87 -6.17
C SER A 25 -13.10 18.82 -6.99
N ASP A 26 -13.40 18.46 -8.23
CA ASP A 26 -14.11 19.33 -9.17
C ASP A 26 -15.61 19.31 -8.84
N TYR A 27 -16.18 20.51 -8.71
CA TYR A 27 -17.53 20.72 -8.18
C TYR A 27 -18.62 20.37 -9.22
N THR A 28 -18.29 20.52 -10.50
CA THR A 28 -19.21 20.40 -11.65
C THR A 28 -19.79 19.00 -11.84
N GLU A 29 -19.15 17.97 -11.27
CA GLU A 29 -19.39 16.55 -11.55
C GLU A 29 -20.26 15.83 -10.50
N GLN A 30 -20.62 16.50 -9.39
CA GLN A 30 -21.25 15.84 -8.23
C GLN A 30 -22.59 15.15 -8.55
N THR A 31 -23.35 15.70 -9.49
CA THR A 31 -24.70 15.20 -9.83
C THR A 31 -24.66 13.79 -10.42
N LEU A 32 -23.57 13.43 -11.07
CA LEU A 32 -23.53 12.27 -11.95
C LEU A 32 -23.10 10.98 -11.24
N ILE A 33 -22.22 11.11 -10.24
CA ILE A 33 -21.73 10.00 -9.42
C ILE A 33 -22.88 9.44 -8.55
N LEU A 34 -23.74 10.32 -8.04
CA LEU A 34 -24.86 9.99 -7.14
C LEU A 34 -25.98 9.20 -7.84
N GLY A 35 -26.25 9.49 -9.12
CA GLY A 35 -27.33 8.84 -9.88
C GLY A 35 -27.09 7.36 -10.21
N ARG A 36 -25.85 6.87 -10.05
CA ARG A 36 -25.43 5.51 -10.48
C ARG A 36 -24.95 4.62 -9.34
N GLY A 37 -25.16 5.04 -8.09
CA GLY A 37 -24.82 4.24 -6.90
C GLY A 37 -23.35 4.27 -6.50
N ALA A 38 -22.57 5.21 -7.04
CA ALA A 38 -21.21 5.48 -6.57
C ALA A 38 -21.22 6.61 -5.52
N THR A 39 -20.26 6.59 -4.60
CA THR A 39 -20.08 7.65 -3.60
C THR A 39 -18.90 8.54 -3.97
N ARG A 40 -18.97 9.83 -3.63
CA ARG A 40 -17.88 10.78 -3.87
C ARG A 40 -16.99 10.87 -2.63
N LEU A 41 -15.69 10.96 -2.84
CA LEU A 41 -14.73 11.47 -1.86
C LEU A 41 -13.88 12.59 -2.46
N SER A 42 -13.40 13.51 -1.63
CA SER A 42 -12.46 14.55 -2.08
C SER A 42 -11.05 13.98 -2.25
N ALA A 43 -10.22 14.64 -3.07
CA ALA A 43 -8.80 14.26 -3.20
C ALA A 43 -8.06 14.30 -1.86
N ARG A 44 -8.44 15.24 -0.97
CA ARG A 44 -7.86 15.37 0.37
C ARG A 44 -8.26 14.24 1.31
N GLU A 45 -9.47 13.72 1.18
CA GLU A 45 -9.91 12.52 1.92
C GLU A 45 -9.15 11.29 1.44
N LEU A 46 -9.07 11.08 0.12
CA LEU A 46 -8.31 9.98 -0.44
C LEU A 46 -6.84 10.01 0.01
N TRP A 47 -6.23 11.20 0.00
CA TRP A 47 -4.85 11.36 0.44
C TRP A 47 -4.65 10.99 1.91
N ARG A 48 -5.58 11.38 2.79
CA ARG A 48 -5.54 11.02 4.22
C ARG A 48 -5.70 9.52 4.42
N GLU A 49 -6.65 8.88 3.75
CA GLU A 49 -6.84 7.42 3.79
C GLU A 49 -5.55 6.69 3.36
N LEU A 50 -4.96 7.11 2.23
CA LEU A 50 -3.74 6.52 1.72
C LEU A 50 -2.53 6.74 2.64
N ALA A 51 -2.38 7.92 3.22
CA ALA A 51 -1.31 8.22 4.16
C ALA A 51 -1.41 7.34 5.42
N ALA A 52 -2.62 7.17 5.95
CA ALA A 52 -2.88 6.28 7.08
C ALA A 52 -2.58 4.82 6.72
N GLU A 53 -3.06 4.31 5.58
CA GLU A 53 -2.76 2.94 5.17
C GLU A 53 -1.25 2.69 4.97
N ARG A 54 -0.52 3.67 4.43
CA ARG A 54 0.94 3.58 4.26
C ARG A 54 1.70 3.61 5.59
N SER A 55 1.22 4.31 6.61
CA SER A 55 1.82 4.24 7.95
C SER A 55 1.54 2.88 8.59
N HIS A 56 0.28 2.43 8.60
CA HIS A 56 -0.07 1.12 9.16
C HIS A 56 0.63 -0.03 8.44
N GLY A 57 0.76 0.02 7.11
CA GLY A 57 1.51 -0.96 6.35
C GLY A 57 2.99 -1.00 6.75
N ARG A 58 3.63 0.16 6.93
CA ARG A 58 5.02 0.22 7.44
C ARG A 58 5.13 -0.35 8.84
N ASP A 59 4.19 -0.04 9.74
CA ASP A 59 4.21 -0.57 11.10
C ASP A 59 4.02 -2.09 11.12
N ARG A 60 3.10 -2.62 10.30
CA ARG A 60 2.89 -4.08 10.12
C ARG A 60 4.11 -4.77 9.48
N HIS A 61 4.78 -4.13 8.52
CA HIS A 61 5.97 -4.67 7.85
C HIS A 61 7.27 -4.45 8.62
N GLN A 62 7.33 -3.51 9.57
CA GLN A 62 8.39 -3.41 10.57
C GLN A 62 8.21 -4.45 11.69
N MET A 63 6.99 -4.95 11.87
CA MET A 63 6.65 -5.96 12.88
C MET A 63 6.33 -7.37 12.30
N PRO A 64 7.23 -7.97 11.51
CA PRO A 64 7.37 -9.42 11.48
C PRO A 64 8.80 -9.80 11.90
N GLY A 65 8.97 -10.08 13.19
CA GLY A 65 10.15 -10.77 13.68
C GLY A 65 11.21 -9.90 14.35
N ALA A 66 10.86 -9.24 15.45
CA ALA A 66 11.76 -9.23 16.61
C ALA A 66 11.87 -10.64 17.23
N GLN A 67 11.91 -11.71 16.42
CA GLN A 67 12.71 -12.85 16.83
C GLN A 67 14.10 -12.28 16.96
N ARG A 68 14.65 -12.31 18.17
CA ARG A 68 16.07 -12.10 18.44
C ARG A 68 16.87 -12.83 17.35
N ARG A 69 17.22 -12.13 16.27
CA ARG A 69 18.21 -12.61 15.33
C ARG A 69 19.51 -12.45 16.09
N THR A 70 19.90 -13.48 16.84
CA THR A 70 21.29 -13.62 17.21
C THR A 70 22.08 -13.53 15.91
N PRO A 71 22.92 -12.51 15.73
CA PRO A 71 23.73 -12.43 14.52
C PRO A 71 24.51 -13.74 14.43
N LEU A 72 24.75 -14.26 13.23
CA LEU A 72 25.43 -15.55 13.07
C LEU A 72 26.75 -15.57 13.87
N SER A 73 27.44 -14.44 13.94
CA SER A 73 28.63 -14.23 14.80
C SER A 73 28.41 -14.53 16.27
N ALA A 74 27.23 -14.25 16.84
CA ALA A 74 26.91 -14.56 18.23
C ALA A 74 26.66 -16.07 18.48
N ALA A 75 26.46 -16.86 17.43
CA ALA A 75 26.28 -18.30 17.50
C ALA A 75 27.54 -19.09 17.09
N LEU A 76 28.60 -18.40 16.67
CA LEU A 76 29.85 -19.02 16.21
C LEU A 76 30.93 -18.92 17.28
N THR A 77 31.75 -19.95 17.38
CA THR A 77 33.02 -19.88 18.11
C THR A 77 34.05 -19.07 17.31
N GLU A 78 35.06 -18.54 18.00
CA GLU A 78 36.13 -17.73 17.40
C GLU A 78 36.81 -18.45 16.21
N GLU A 79 37.02 -19.76 16.34
CA GLU A 79 37.62 -20.60 15.31
C GLU A 79 36.73 -20.72 14.05
N GLN A 80 35.43 -20.91 14.25
CA GLN A 80 34.46 -21.00 13.15
C GLN A 80 34.31 -19.67 12.41
N TYR A 81 34.33 -18.55 13.14
CA TYR A 81 34.31 -17.22 12.54
C TYR A 81 35.57 -16.98 11.69
N ALA A 82 36.75 -17.29 12.23
CA ALA A 82 38.03 -17.13 11.54
C ALA A 82 38.15 -18.02 10.28
N ALA A 83 37.53 -19.20 10.28
CA ALA A 83 37.47 -20.07 9.10
C ALA A 83 36.60 -19.47 7.99
N LEU A 84 35.41 -18.96 8.35
CA LEU A 84 34.50 -18.32 7.40
C LEU A 84 35.05 -17.00 6.85
N ASP A 85 35.72 -16.20 7.68
CA ASP A 85 36.32 -14.94 7.24
C ASP A 85 37.51 -15.16 6.28
N ARG A 86 38.30 -16.22 6.50
CA ARG A 86 39.33 -16.64 5.55
C ARG A 86 38.74 -17.01 4.18
N LEU A 87 37.67 -17.79 4.17
CA LEU A 87 36.96 -18.14 2.92
C LEU A 87 36.38 -16.89 2.22
N ARG A 88 35.85 -15.93 2.98
CA ARG A 88 35.32 -14.68 2.45
C ARG A 88 36.40 -13.82 1.77
N ARG A 89 37.59 -13.74 2.36
CA ARG A 89 38.71 -12.93 1.86
C ARG A 89 39.52 -13.58 0.73
N GLN A 90 39.23 -14.84 0.39
CA GLN A 90 39.88 -15.59 -0.69
C GLN A 90 39.10 -15.54 -2.03
N LYS A 91 38.01 -14.77 -2.10
CA LYS A 91 37.43 -14.31 -3.38
C LYS A 91 38.03 -12.99 -3.79
#